data_AF-A0A627DP15-F1
#
_entry.id   AF-A0A627DP15-F1
#
_cell.length_a   1.000
_cell.length_b   1.000
_cell.length_c   1.000
_cell.angle_alpha   90.00
_cell.angle_beta   90.00
_cell.angle_gamma   90.00
#
_symmetry.space_group_name_H-M   'P 1'
#
loop_
_entity.id
_entity.type
_entity.pdbx_description
1 polymer ?
#
loop_
_entity_poly.entity_id
_entity_poly.type
_entity_poly.pdbx_seq_one_letter_code
_entity_poly.pdbx_strand_id
1 'polypeptide(L)' 'PTKGWEVTDAYGLLLDVDQATPFIEAIDTSSGVCVAFIVTDDDRHFQSVTKRLPKDVEPVRLYESYLTNFSFTSGEWTE' A
#
# COMPACT_ATOMS: atom_id res chain seq x y z
N PRO A 1 -6.21 -7.39 -0.52
CA PRO A 1 -7.14 -6.91 -1.58
C PRO A 1 -6.84 -7.61 -2.90
N THR A 2 -7.87 -8.03 -3.65
CA THR A 2 -7.70 -8.81 -4.90
C THR A 2 -7.04 -8.01 -6.03
N LYS A 3 -7.09 -6.67 -5.97
CA LYS A 3 -6.55 -5.77 -7.00
C LYS A 3 -5.08 -5.37 -6.80
N GLY A 4 -4.44 -5.84 -5.73
CA GLY A 4 -3.10 -5.40 -5.34
C GLY A 4 -3.06 -4.04 -4.61
N TRP A 5 -4.20 -3.37 -4.46
CA TRP A 5 -4.34 -2.14 -3.68
C TRP A 5 -5.77 -1.94 -3.18
N GLU A 6 -5.94 -1.04 -2.22
CA GLU A 6 -7.22 -0.62 -1.69
C GLU A 6 -7.13 0.83 -1.18
N VAL A 7 -8.21 1.59 -1.31
CA VAL A 7 -8.35 2.93 -0.72
C VAL A 7 -9.62 2.92 0.11
N THR A 8 -9.49 3.29 1.38
CA THR A 8 -10.59 3.41 2.34
C THR A 8 -10.84 4.89 2.65
N ASP A 9 -11.81 5.19 3.50
CA ASP A 9 -12.07 6.57 3.96
C ASP A 9 -10.94 7.13 4.85
N ALA A 10 -10.04 6.28 5.36
CA ALA A 10 -8.98 6.66 6.30
C ALA A 10 -7.56 6.49 5.75
N TYR A 11 -7.31 5.45 4.97
CA TYR A 11 -5.98 5.12 4.46
C TYR A 11 -6.02 4.45 3.07
N GLY A 12 -4.93 4.59 2.34
CA GLY A 12 -4.61 3.78 1.17
C GLY A 12 -3.63 2.66 1.53
N LEU A 13 -3.77 1.50 0.89
CA LEU A 13 -2.86 0.36 0.99
C LEU A 13 -2.47 -0.11 -0.41
N LEU A 14 -1.16 -0.09 -0.71
CA LEU A 14 -0.57 -0.62 -1.93
C LEU A 14 0.23 -1.89 -1.59
N LEU A 15 -0.26 -3.04 -2.03
CA LEU A 15 0.42 -4.34 -1.87
C LEU A 15 1.27 -4.70 -3.09
N ASP A 16 0.85 -4.28 -4.27
CA ASP A 16 1.52 -4.54 -5.54
C ASP A 16 1.96 -3.21 -6.16
N VAL A 17 3.28 -2.97 -6.20
CA VAL A 17 3.85 -1.72 -6.71
C VAL A 17 3.60 -1.50 -8.21
N ASP A 18 3.32 -2.56 -8.97
CA ASP A 18 2.94 -2.43 -10.38
C ASP A 18 1.57 -1.76 -10.54
N GLN A 19 0.75 -1.83 -9.49
CA GLN A 19 -0.58 -1.21 -9.42
C GLN A 19 -0.56 0.21 -8.85
N ALA A 20 0.62 0.84 -8.73
CA ALA A 20 0.75 2.19 -8.18
C ALA A 20 -0.08 3.24 -8.93
N THR A 21 -0.18 3.13 -10.25
CA THR A 21 -0.93 4.12 -11.06
C THR A 21 -2.42 4.15 -10.71
N PRO A 22 -3.19 3.05 -10.83
CA PRO A 22 -4.60 3.07 -10.45
C PRO A 22 -4.81 3.36 -8.96
N PHE A 23 -3.87 2.98 -8.09
CA PHE A 23 -3.89 3.32 -6.67
C PHE A 23 -3.82 4.84 -6.42
N ILE A 24 -2.87 5.53 -7.05
CA ILE A 24 -2.68 6.97 -6.89
C ILE A 24 -3.90 7.73 -7.43
N GLU A 25 -4.45 7.33 -8.57
CA GLU A 25 -5.68 7.91 -9.14
C GLU A 25 -6.88 7.80 -8.19
N ALA A 26 -6.99 6.66 -7.49
CA ALA A 26 -8.04 6.44 -6.51
C ALA A 26 -7.85 7.28 -5.24
N ILE A 27 -6.60 7.47 -4.78
CA ILE A 27 -6.29 8.40 -3.68
C ILE A 27 -6.68 9.83 -4.06
N ASP A 28 -6.34 10.27 -5.27
CA ASP A 28 -6.64 11.64 -5.73
C ASP A 28 -8.15 11.92 -5.80
N THR A 29 -8.95 10.87 -6.03
CA THR A 29 -10.42 10.95 -6.06
C THR A 29 -11.06 10.82 -4.68
N SER A 30 -10.33 10.33 -3.68
CA SER A 30 -10.83 10.08 -2.33
C SER A 30 -10.62 11.30 -1.43
N SER A 31 -11.68 11.79 -0.80
CA SER A 31 -11.58 12.85 0.20
C SER A 31 -11.30 12.26 1.59
N GLY A 32 -10.26 12.75 2.26
CA GLY A 32 -9.96 12.41 3.66
C GLY A 32 -8.86 11.38 3.88
N VAL A 33 -8.31 10.77 2.82
CA VAL A 33 -7.13 9.91 2.93
C VAL A 33 -5.90 10.77 3.18
N CYS A 34 -5.30 10.62 4.36
CA CYS A 34 -4.08 11.33 4.73
C CYS A 34 -2.86 10.43 4.79
N VAL A 35 -3.02 9.10 4.69
CA VAL A 35 -1.92 8.14 4.83
C VAL A 35 -2.01 7.06 3.75
N ALA A 36 -0.88 6.76 3.13
CA ALA A 36 -0.72 5.69 2.16
C ALA A 36 0.33 4.67 2.64
N PHE A 37 -0.11 3.47 2.98
CA PHE A 37 0.75 2.34 3.29
C PHE A 37 1.24 1.67 2.01
N ILE A 38 2.55 1.57 1.82
CA ILE A 38 3.18 0.96 0.66
C ILE A 38 3.98 -0.24 1.13
N VAL A 39 3.57 -1.42 0.70
CA VAL A 39 4.24 -2.68 1.02
C VAL A 39 5.30 -2.95 -0.05
N THR A 40 6.58 -2.86 0.33
CA THR A 40 7.71 -3.19 -0.57
C THR A 40 9.03 -3.30 0.18
N ASP A 41 9.83 -4.31 -0.17
CA ASP A 41 11.22 -4.45 0.29
C ASP A 41 12.23 -3.62 -0.54
N ASP A 42 11.81 -2.98 -1.63
CA ASP A 42 12.67 -2.17 -2.51
C ASP A 42 12.55 -0.64 -2.27
N ASP A 43 13.66 0.01 -1.95
CA ASP A 43 13.72 1.46 -1.70
C ASP A 43 13.35 2.31 -2.94
N ARG A 44 13.73 1.85 -4.13
CA ARG A 44 13.50 2.60 -5.38
C ARG A 44 12.03 2.56 -5.75
N HIS A 45 11.37 1.42 -5.58
CA HIS A 45 9.92 1.29 -5.76
C HIS A 45 9.18 2.19 -4.79
N PHE A 46 9.54 2.16 -3.50
CA PHE A 46 8.94 3.07 -2.51
C PHE A 46 9.08 4.54 -2.94
N GLN A 47 10.30 4.99 -3.25
CA GLN A 47 10.56 6.36 -3.68
C GLN A 47 9.86 6.76 -4.99
N SER A 48 9.66 5.82 -5.91
CA SER A 48 8.94 6.06 -7.16
C SER A 48 7.46 6.35 -6.90
N VAL A 49 6.85 5.58 -5.98
CA VAL A 49 5.45 5.76 -5.59
C VAL A 49 5.27 7.06 -4.79
N THR A 50 6.12 7.31 -3.78
CA THR A 50 5.96 8.48 -2.90
C THR A 50 6.06 9.81 -3.63
N LYS A 51 6.89 9.91 -4.67
CA LYS A 51 7.01 11.12 -5.51
C LYS A 51 5.75 11.47 -6.28
N ARG A 52 4.86 10.51 -6.48
CA ARG A 52 3.62 10.67 -7.25
C ARG A 52 2.38 10.84 -6.38
N LEU A 53 2.50 10.61 -5.07
CA LEU A 53 1.39 10.81 -4.14
C LEU A 53 1.04 12.31 -4.03
N PRO A 54 -0.24 12.63 -3.76
CA PRO A 54 -0.63 13.98 -3.39
C PRO A 54 0.14 14.47 -2.16
N LYS A 55 0.41 15.78 -2.10
CA LYS A 55 1.25 16.37 -1.04
C LYS A 55 0.68 16.20 0.37
N ASP A 56 -0.64 16.07 0.48
CA ASP A 56 -1.35 15.95 1.75
C ASP A 56 -1.48 14.48 2.21
N VAL A 57 -0.87 13.55 1.48
CA VAL A 57 -0.86 12.11 1.78
C VAL A 57 0.53 11.70 2.26
N GLU A 58 0.62 11.27 3.51
CA GLU A 58 1.85 10.80 4.12
C GLU A 58 2.13 9.34 3.74
N PRO A 59 3.27 9.04 3.07
CA PRO A 59 3.62 7.67 2.74
C PRO A 59 4.26 6.95 3.94
N VAL A 60 3.78 5.74 4.21
CA VAL A 60 4.35 4.83 5.23
C VAL A 60 4.79 3.55 4.55
N ARG A 61 6.07 3.17 4.74
CA ARG A 61 6.59 1.92 4.19
C ARG A 61 6.35 0.76 5.13
N LEU A 62 5.87 -0.35 4.58
CA LEU A 62 5.80 -1.65 5.22
C LEU A 62 6.66 -2.63 4.41
N TYR A 63 7.37 -3.54 5.07
CA TYR A 63 8.20 -4.54 4.39
C TYR A 63 7.40 -5.83 4.19
N GLU A 64 7.51 -6.41 3.00
CA GLU A 64 6.87 -7.68 2.62
C GLU A 64 7.36 -8.81 3.51
N SER A 65 8.65 -8.79 3.82
CA SER A 65 9.31 -9.70 4.75
C SER A 65 8.70 -9.70 6.16
N TYR A 66 8.19 -8.57 6.67
CA TYR A 66 7.52 -8.54 7.98
C TYR A 66 6.09 -9.06 7.90
N LEU A 67 5.35 -8.76 6.84
CA LEU A 67 3.96 -9.21 6.69
C LEU A 67 3.86 -10.72 6.41
N THR A 68 4.80 -11.27 5.66
CA THR A 68 4.89 -12.72 5.41
C THR A 68 5.22 -13.48 6.69
N ASN A 69 5.95 -12.88 7.63
CA ASN A 69 6.19 -13.48 8.95
C ASN A 69 4.94 -13.43 9.85
N PHE A 70 4.04 -12.47 9.63
CA PHE A 70 2.77 -12.36 10.36
C PHE A 70 1.63 -13.21 9.75
N SER A 71 1.68 -13.58 8.46
CA SER A 71 0.73 -14.55 7.90
C SER A 71 0.91 -15.94 8.51
N PHE A 72 2.10 -16.30 9.01
CA PHE A 72 2.30 -17.52 9.80
C PHE A 72 1.61 -17.50 11.18
N THR A 73 1.31 -16.33 11.74
CA THR A 73 0.60 -16.22 13.03
C THR A 73 -0.91 -16.00 12.88
N SER A 74 -1.39 -15.81 11.64
CA SER A 74 -2.81 -15.57 11.34
C SER A 74 -3.44 -16.75 10.58
N GLY A 75 -3.18 -17.98 11.03
CA GLY A 75 -4.17 -19.06 11.03
C GLY A 75 -4.82 -19.54 9.72
N GLU A 76 -4.15 -19.52 8.56
CA GLU A 76 -4.64 -20.26 7.39
C GLU A 76 -3.78 -21.51 7.13
N TRP A 77 -4.06 -22.54 7.94
CA TRP A 77 -3.85 -23.92 7.53
C TRP A 77 -5.12 -24.37 6.80
N THR A 78 -5.01 -24.67 5.51
CA THR A 78 -5.92 -25.63 4.85
C THR A 78 -5.06 -26.78 4.37
N GLU A 79 -5.29 -27.95 4.96
CA GLU A 79 -4.76 -29.27 4.56
C GLU A 79 -4.97 -29.56 3.07
#